data_AF-A0A0D0B234-F1
#
_entry.id   AF-A0A0D0B234-F1
#
_cell.length_a   1.000
_cell.length_b   1.000
_cell.length_c   1.000
_cell.angle_alpha   90.00
_cell.angle_beta   90.00
_cell.angle_gamma   90.00
#
_symmetry.space_group_name_H-M   'P 1'
#
loop_
_entity.id
_entity.type
_entity.pdbx_description
1 polymer ?
#
loop_
_entity_poly.entity_id
_entity_poly.type
_entity_poly.pdbx_seq_one_letter_code
_entity_poly.pdbx_strand_id
1 'polypeptide(L)'
;APASKRAKTESHTTSITSRRDGSGANHRYQNDNLPDGCQHNNTWCRVFIPTVAHWAGGDVEPWGPDDHELRDIMQDIWDHIYKGRIEHEISSSGAVLKVAKQHLMEWRGGFGVAACSILTAFFAQDTDFLDPEACKEFSQAMLKQNRFIFRDNAGLTPKAWTGMWRASFILQTFASHLNFTYGHVGIPNLDTEAIGARAAFTLAVTAVCRILQLVVDGNITFEITGDGDIWTPVIKKGKQFAFSKPVWSPMTQKFMQPIMALPSEDFTSIVQEAQQYAKHPRSTGSSRATSNVAPDEDDEFADLFAFC
;
A
#
# COMPACT_ATOMS: atom_id res chain seq x y z
N ALA A 1 41.05 73.53 3.52
CA ALA A 1 40.24 74.04 2.38
C ALA A 1 39.81 72.86 1.51
N PRO A 2 38.53 72.77 1.09
CA PRO A 2 37.89 71.54 0.58
C PRO A 2 37.52 71.60 -0.91
N ALA A 3 37.11 70.45 -1.47
CA ALA A 3 36.08 70.29 -2.51
C ALA A 3 35.58 68.83 -2.42
N SER A 4 34.37 68.50 -1.93
CA SER A 4 33.00 68.80 -2.34
C SER A 4 32.41 67.87 -3.42
N LYS A 5 31.56 66.96 -2.92
CA LYS A 5 30.28 66.43 -3.47
C LYS A 5 30.26 65.69 -4.83
N ARG A 6 29.72 64.45 -4.80
CA ARG A 6 28.31 64.17 -5.19
C ARG A 6 27.83 62.81 -4.68
N ALA A 7 26.67 62.82 -4.02
CA ALA A 7 25.94 61.66 -3.52
C ALA A 7 25.18 60.92 -4.64
N LYS A 8 24.93 59.62 -4.44
CA LYS A 8 23.90 58.88 -5.18
C LYS A 8 23.14 57.95 -4.24
N THR A 9 21.83 58.01 -4.41
CA THR A 9 20.72 57.63 -3.55
C THR A 9 20.56 56.11 -3.38
N GLU A 10 20.13 55.71 -2.19
CA GLU A 10 19.61 54.38 -1.88
C GLU A 10 18.25 54.15 -2.57
N SER A 11 18.09 52.98 -3.17
CA SER A 11 16.79 52.44 -3.57
C SER A 11 16.70 51.01 -3.05
N HIS A 12 15.92 50.82 -2.01
CA HIS A 12 15.45 49.51 -1.53
C HIS A 12 14.62 48.86 -2.64
N THR A 13 15.10 47.72 -3.14
CA THR A 13 14.26 46.77 -3.86
C THR A 13 14.50 45.41 -3.25
N THR A 14 13.47 44.92 -2.57
CA THR A 14 13.36 43.56 -2.02
C THR A 14 13.45 42.57 -3.17
N SER A 15 14.65 42.03 -3.42
CA SER A 15 14.86 40.97 -4.39
C SER A 15 14.43 39.64 -3.78
N ILE A 16 13.22 39.24 -4.17
CA ILE A 16 12.70 37.87 -4.10
C ILE A 16 13.81 36.94 -4.59
N THR A 17 14.33 36.12 -3.67
CA THR A 17 15.26 35.04 -4.02
C THR A 17 14.49 34.00 -4.82
N SER A 18 14.47 34.15 -6.15
CA SER A 18 14.15 33.02 -7.02
C SER A 18 15.27 32.00 -6.84
N ARG A 19 14.93 30.87 -6.22
CA ARG A 19 15.81 29.72 -6.20
C ARG A 19 15.88 29.22 -7.64
N ARG A 20 17.01 29.51 -8.27
CA ARG A 20 17.39 29.05 -9.60
C ARG A 20 17.26 27.53 -9.64
N ASP A 21 16.55 27.04 -10.65
CA ASP A 21 16.64 25.66 -11.12
C ASP A 21 18.10 25.34 -11.42
N GLY A 22 18.71 24.55 -10.53
CA GLY A 22 20.03 23.99 -10.71
C GLY A 22 19.96 22.79 -11.65
N SER A 23 20.67 22.89 -12.77
CA SER A 23 20.96 21.74 -13.61
C SER A 23 21.92 20.77 -12.89
N GLY A 24 21.70 19.47 -13.08
CA GLY A 24 22.75 18.45 -12.91
C GLY A 24 22.78 17.67 -11.59
N ALA A 25 21.72 16.92 -11.29
CA ALA A 25 21.75 15.62 -10.62
C ALA A 25 20.35 15.02 -10.73
N ASN A 26 20.19 13.69 -10.80
CA ASN A 26 18.89 13.04 -10.61
C ASN A 26 18.43 13.27 -9.15
N HIS A 27 18.01 14.49 -8.82
CA HIS A 27 17.42 14.80 -7.53
C HIS A 27 16.07 14.09 -7.47
N ARG A 28 16.00 13.04 -6.64
CA ARG A 28 14.72 12.45 -6.29
C ARG A 28 14.01 13.45 -5.39
N TYR A 29 12.76 13.74 -5.72
CA TYR A 29 11.92 14.54 -4.84
C TYR A 29 11.70 13.79 -3.52
N GLN A 30 11.74 14.53 -2.43
CA GLN A 30 11.46 14.07 -1.07
C GLN A 30 10.34 14.93 -0.48
N ASN A 31 9.88 14.56 0.72
CA ASN A 31 8.84 15.31 1.44
C ASN A 31 9.22 16.79 1.63
N ASP A 32 10.50 17.10 1.83
CA ASP A 32 11.02 18.48 1.94
C ASP A 32 10.86 19.33 0.67
N ASN A 33 10.53 18.72 -0.47
CA ASN A 33 10.25 19.43 -1.71
C ASN A 33 8.76 19.71 -1.92
N LEU A 34 7.90 19.25 -1.01
CA LEU A 34 6.47 19.51 -1.05
C LEU A 34 6.15 20.96 -0.65
N PRO A 35 4.99 21.49 -1.07
CA PRO A 35 4.57 22.84 -0.70
C PRO A 35 4.56 23.09 0.81
N ASP A 36 5.09 24.24 1.22
CA ASP A 36 5.08 24.67 2.61
C ASP A 36 3.66 24.58 3.17
N GLY A 37 3.54 23.99 4.35
CA GLY A 37 2.25 23.84 5.00
C GLY A 37 1.64 22.45 4.91
N CYS A 38 1.91 21.67 3.84
CA CYS A 38 1.10 20.49 3.52
C CYS A 38 1.33 19.32 4.48
N GLN A 39 2.48 19.31 5.13
CA GLN A 39 2.83 18.29 6.12
C GLN A 39 2.36 18.62 7.54
N HIS A 40 1.75 19.79 7.81
CA HIS A 40 1.25 20.12 9.15
C HIS A 40 0.29 19.06 9.67
N ASN A 41 0.43 18.70 10.95
CA ASN A 41 -0.33 17.63 11.61
C ASN A 41 -0.27 16.28 10.88
N ASN A 42 0.79 16.06 10.09
CA ASN A 42 0.99 14.88 9.26
C ASN A 42 -0.16 14.67 8.24
N THR A 43 -0.78 15.76 7.76
CA THR A 43 -1.93 15.71 6.83
C THR A 43 -1.56 15.03 5.52
N TRP A 44 -0.35 15.28 5.01
CA TRP A 44 0.18 14.60 3.82
C TRP A 44 0.16 13.07 3.95
N CYS A 45 0.85 12.50 4.95
CA CYS A 45 0.96 11.04 5.06
C CYS A 45 -0.27 10.37 5.69
N ARG A 46 -1.04 11.05 6.55
CA ARG A 46 -2.19 10.44 7.26
C ARG A 46 -3.55 10.67 6.60
N VAL A 47 -3.64 11.60 5.65
CA VAL A 47 -4.91 11.93 5.00
C VAL A 47 -4.76 11.94 3.49
N PHE A 48 -3.85 12.74 2.94
CA PHE A 48 -3.72 12.90 1.49
C PHE A 48 -3.30 11.57 0.81
N ILE A 49 -2.17 10.98 1.22
CA ILE A 49 -1.68 9.72 0.64
C ILE A 49 -2.68 8.55 0.83
N PRO A 50 -3.26 8.34 2.03
CA PRO A 50 -4.34 7.37 2.22
C PRO A 50 -5.54 7.58 1.31
N THR A 51 -5.95 8.84 1.05
CA THR A 51 -7.07 9.15 0.16
C THR A 51 -6.74 8.83 -1.30
N VAL A 52 -5.53 9.16 -1.77
CA VAL A 52 -5.07 8.78 -3.11
C VAL A 52 -5.00 7.25 -3.27
N ALA A 53 -4.52 6.54 -2.25
CA ALA A 53 -4.45 5.08 -2.27
C ALA A 53 -5.82 4.41 -2.14
N HIS A 54 -6.78 5.03 -1.43
CA HIS A 54 -8.17 4.59 -1.38
C HIS A 54 -8.79 4.61 -2.77
N TRP A 55 -8.67 5.75 -3.47
CA TRP A 55 -9.11 5.88 -4.86
C TRP A 55 -8.41 4.86 -5.78
N ALA A 56 -7.08 4.74 -5.69
CA ALA A 56 -6.32 3.79 -6.51
C ALA A 56 -6.63 2.31 -6.21
N GLY A 57 -7.10 2.02 -5.00
CA GLY A 57 -7.55 0.70 -4.56
C GLY A 57 -8.99 0.37 -4.95
N GLY A 58 -9.70 1.36 -5.50
CA GLY A 58 -11.09 1.33 -5.89
C GLY A 58 -11.47 0.38 -7.03
N ASP A 59 -12.49 0.76 -7.81
CA ASP A 59 -12.91 0.04 -9.02
C ASP A 59 -12.14 0.52 -10.27
N VAL A 60 -10.86 0.88 -10.11
CA VAL A 60 -9.97 1.37 -11.19
C VAL A 60 -8.93 0.31 -11.59
N GLU A 61 -8.11 0.59 -12.60
CA GLU A 61 -7.00 -0.29 -12.99
C GLU A 61 -6.02 -0.48 -11.80
N PRO A 62 -5.76 -1.71 -11.30
CA PRO A 62 -5.03 -1.94 -10.05
C PRO A 62 -3.59 -1.46 -10.06
N TRP A 63 -2.97 -1.44 -11.23
CA TRP A 63 -1.61 -0.94 -11.41
C TRP A 63 -1.53 0.57 -11.64
N GLY A 64 -2.65 1.26 -11.44
CA GLY A 64 -2.79 2.69 -11.48
C GLY A 64 -3.09 3.24 -12.88
N PRO A 65 -3.71 4.43 -12.91
CA PRO A 65 -3.94 5.19 -14.12
C PRO A 65 -2.62 5.69 -14.74
N ASP A 66 -2.72 6.37 -15.86
CA ASP A 66 -1.60 7.17 -16.36
C ASP A 66 -1.35 8.43 -15.49
N ASP A 67 -0.22 9.10 -15.73
CA ASP A 67 0.22 10.25 -14.94
C ASP A 67 -0.72 11.46 -15.06
N HIS A 68 -1.49 11.58 -16.15
CA HIS A 68 -2.41 12.68 -16.35
C HIS A 68 -3.65 12.51 -15.48
N GLU A 69 -4.29 11.35 -15.57
CA GLU A 69 -5.45 11.02 -14.74
C GLU A 69 -5.08 11.02 -13.25
N LEU A 70 -3.93 10.46 -12.86
CA LEU A 70 -3.48 10.52 -11.46
C LEU A 70 -3.32 11.97 -10.97
N ARG A 71 -2.74 12.85 -11.79
CA ARG A 71 -2.56 14.26 -11.43
C ARG A 71 -3.89 14.94 -11.19
N ASP A 72 -4.86 14.75 -12.08
CA ASP A 72 -6.18 15.39 -12.00
C ASP A 72 -6.92 14.95 -10.73
N ILE A 73 -6.90 13.66 -10.44
CA ILE A 73 -7.45 13.08 -9.21
C ILE A 73 -6.75 13.62 -7.97
N MET A 74 -5.43 13.70 -7.99
CA MET A 74 -4.65 14.27 -6.90
C MET A 74 -4.97 15.75 -6.68
N GLN A 75 -5.28 16.51 -7.74
CA GLN A 75 -5.67 17.91 -7.62
C GLN A 75 -7.02 18.04 -6.91
N ASP A 76 -8.02 17.25 -7.30
CA ASP A 76 -9.32 17.21 -6.64
C ASP A 76 -9.20 16.85 -5.15
N ILE A 77 -8.36 15.86 -4.83
CA ILE A 77 -8.05 15.46 -3.44
C ILE A 77 -7.35 16.60 -2.69
N TRP A 78 -6.37 17.27 -3.32
CA TRP A 78 -5.61 18.37 -2.73
C TRP A 78 -6.55 19.52 -2.35
N ASP A 79 -7.35 19.97 -3.29
CA ASP A 79 -8.26 21.09 -3.12
C ASP A 79 -9.31 20.78 -2.04
N HIS A 80 -9.78 19.54 -1.96
CA HIS A 80 -10.70 19.10 -0.92
C HIS A 80 -10.07 19.08 0.48
N ILE A 81 -8.86 18.54 0.63
CA ILE A 81 -8.19 18.36 1.93
C ILE A 81 -7.70 19.71 2.46
N TYR A 82 -7.04 20.50 1.61
CA TYR A 82 -6.41 21.75 2.04
C TYR A 82 -7.38 22.94 1.99
N LYS A 83 -8.46 22.88 1.20
CA LYS A 83 -9.54 23.89 1.14
C LYS A 83 -9.02 25.31 0.91
N GLY A 84 -8.06 25.44 -0.01
CA GLY A 84 -7.41 26.72 -0.34
C GLY A 84 -6.46 27.27 0.74
N ARG A 85 -6.26 26.59 1.88
CA ARG A 85 -5.26 27.01 2.89
C ARG A 85 -3.83 26.86 2.38
N ILE A 86 -3.64 25.99 1.39
CA ILE A 86 -2.38 25.77 0.69
C ILE A 86 -2.69 25.75 -0.79
N GLU A 87 -2.55 26.92 -1.43
CA GLU A 87 -2.74 27.07 -2.86
C GLU A 87 -1.59 26.39 -3.61
N HIS A 88 -1.92 25.35 -4.39
CA HIS A 88 -0.94 24.65 -5.21
C HIS A 88 -1.61 23.98 -6.41
N GLU A 89 -0.99 24.13 -7.58
CA GLU A 89 -1.36 23.41 -8.80
C GLU A 89 -0.36 22.27 -9.00
N ILE A 90 -0.85 21.03 -9.01
CA ILE A 90 -0.02 19.84 -9.14
C ILE A 90 0.50 19.72 -10.57
N SER A 91 1.80 19.95 -10.75
CA SER A 91 2.47 19.76 -12.04
C SER A 91 2.80 18.30 -12.33
N SER A 92 2.74 17.90 -13.61
CA SER A 92 3.15 16.57 -14.11
C SER A 92 4.63 16.23 -13.87
N SER A 93 5.48 17.22 -13.61
CA SER A 93 6.90 17.06 -13.24
C SER A 93 7.22 17.51 -11.82
N GLY A 94 6.20 17.94 -11.05
CA GLY A 94 6.36 18.51 -9.72
C GLY A 94 6.55 17.48 -8.61
N ALA A 95 7.02 17.95 -7.45
CA ALA A 95 7.31 17.12 -6.28
C ALA A 95 6.09 16.34 -5.79
N VAL A 96 4.93 17.00 -5.69
CA VAL A 96 3.68 16.40 -5.19
C VAL A 96 3.33 15.11 -5.94
N LEU A 97 3.29 15.16 -7.28
CA LEU A 97 3.00 13.97 -8.10
C LEU A 97 4.07 12.89 -7.94
N LYS A 98 5.36 13.25 -7.96
CA LYS A 98 6.45 12.26 -7.89
C LYS A 98 6.52 11.55 -6.54
N VAL A 99 6.34 12.28 -5.44
CA VAL A 99 6.33 11.71 -4.08
C VAL A 99 5.08 10.86 -3.87
N ALA A 100 3.89 11.32 -4.29
CA ALA A 100 2.67 10.51 -4.18
C ALA A 100 2.76 9.21 -5.02
N LYS A 101 3.35 9.28 -6.22
CA LYS A 101 3.62 8.09 -7.04
C LYS A 101 4.54 7.11 -6.32
N GLN A 102 5.58 7.60 -5.63
CA GLN A 102 6.46 6.75 -4.84
C GLN A 102 5.66 6.02 -3.74
N HIS A 103 4.85 6.74 -2.96
CA HIS A 103 3.99 6.13 -1.95
C HIS A 103 2.97 5.14 -2.53
N LEU A 104 2.42 5.39 -3.72
CA LEU A 104 1.56 4.43 -4.40
C LEU A 104 2.33 3.18 -4.88
N MET A 105 3.61 3.29 -5.22
CA MET A 105 4.45 2.13 -5.53
C MET A 105 4.76 1.33 -4.27
N GLU A 106 5.04 2.00 -3.16
CA GLU A 106 5.23 1.39 -1.84
C GLU A 106 3.96 0.68 -1.36
N TRP A 107 2.80 1.33 -1.46
CA TRP A 107 1.49 0.73 -1.18
C TRP A 107 1.26 -0.55 -1.99
N ARG A 108 1.48 -0.52 -3.32
CA ARG A 108 1.35 -1.72 -4.16
C ARG A 108 2.35 -2.80 -3.76
N GLY A 109 3.61 -2.43 -3.52
CA GLY A 109 4.64 -3.34 -3.04
C GLY A 109 4.29 -3.98 -1.70
N GLY A 110 3.59 -3.24 -0.83
CA GLY A 110 3.13 -3.66 0.48
C GLY A 110 2.25 -4.92 0.47
N PHE A 111 1.43 -5.13 -0.57
CA PHE A 111 0.68 -6.40 -0.71
C PHE A 111 1.61 -7.60 -0.86
N GLY A 112 2.67 -7.45 -1.66
CA GLY A 112 3.67 -8.50 -1.86
C GLY A 112 4.45 -8.83 -0.59
N VAL A 113 4.75 -7.81 0.21
CA VAL A 113 5.38 -7.97 1.54
C VAL A 113 4.41 -8.66 2.50
N ALA A 114 3.18 -8.16 2.62
CA ALA A 114 2.17 -8.72 3.51
C ALA A 114 1.89 -10.21 3.20
N ALA A 115 1.65 -10.55 1.92
CA ALA A 115 1.44 -11.94 1.51
C ALA A 115 2.63 -12.84 1.85
N CYS A 116 3.86 -12.32 1.70
CA CYS A 116 5.07 -13.05 2.06
C CYS A 116 5.12 -13.32 3.57
N SER A 117 4.95 -12.29 4.39
CA SER A 117 4.96 -12.42 5.85
C SER A 117 3.88 -13.38 6.36
N ILE A 118 2.67 -13.34 5.79
CA ILE A 118 1.57 -14.22 6.18
C ILE A 118 1.88 -15.68 5.86
N LEU A 119 2.42 -15.97 4.66
CA LEU A 119 2.82 -17.34 4.32
C LEU A 119 4.02 -17.82 5.14
N THR A 120 4.99 -16.96 5.41
CA THR A 120 6.10 -17.29 6.31
C THR A 120 5.58 -17.66 7.70
N ALA A 121 4.69 -16.85 8.28
CA ALA A 121 4.11 -17.13 9.59
C ALA A 121 3.28 -18.41 9.60
N PHE A 122 2.60 -18.74 8.50
CA PHE A 122 1.88 -20.00 8.35
C PHE A 122 2.82 -21.21 8.34
N PHE A 123 3.90 -21.16 7.53
CA PHE A 123 4.87 -22.26 7.49
C PHE A 123 5.63 -22.42 8.81
N ALA A 124 5.90 -21.32 9.52
CA ALA A 124 6.56 -21.35 10.82
C ALA A 124 5.76 -22.08 11.92
N GLN A 125 4.44 -22.22 11.77
CA GLN A 125 3.56 -22.83 12.77
C GLN A 125 3.57 -24.36 12.76
N ASP A 126 4.08 -24.99 11.70
CA ASP A 126 4.06 -26.44 11.54
C ASP A 126 5.45 -26.96 11.17
N THR A 127 5.97 -27.87 11.98
CA THR A 127 7.30 -28.46 11.81
C THR A 127 7.44 -29.24 10.51
N ASP A 128 6.34 -29.69 9.91
CA ASP A 128 6.36 -30.37 8.61
C ASP A 128 6.89 -29.45 7.50
N PHE A 129 6.71 -28.12 7.65
CA PHE A 129 7.21 -27.14 6.68
C PHE A 129 8.69 -26.78 6.85
N LEU A 130 9.40 -27.35 7.85
CA LEU A 130 10.86 -27.28 7.90
C LEU A 130 11.51 -27.90 6.67
N ASP A 131 10.83 -28.84 6.01
CA ASP A 131 11.22 -29.35 4.70
C ASP A 131 10.77 -28.37 3.59
N PRO A 132 11.71 -27.77 2.83
CA PRO A 132 11.37 -26.91 1.70
C PRO A 132 10.52 -27.61 0.65
N GLU A 133 10.62 -28.94 0.50
CA GLU A 133 9.80 -29.68 -0.44
C GLU A 133 8.33 -29.74 0.04
N ALA A 134 8.07 -29.86 1.34
CA ALA A 134 6.72 -29.78 1.90
C ALA A 134 6.07 -28.40 1.65
N CYS A 135 6.83 -27.30 1.81
CA CYS A 135 6.37 -25.95 1.44
C CYS A 135 5.96 -25.87 -0.04
N LYS A 136 6.74 -26.51 -0.92
CA LYS A 136 6.50 -26.57 -2.36
C LYS A 136 5.31 -27.44 -2.72
N GLU A 137 5.16 -28.61 -2.13
CA GLU A 137 4.00 -29.49 -2.33
C GLU A 137 2.69 -28.80 -1.91
N PHE A 138 2.68 -28.15 -0.74
CA PHE A 138 1.56 -27.33 -0.29
C PHE A 138 1.24 -26.23 -1.30
N SER A 139 2.26 -25.47 -1.73
CA SER A 139 2.07 -24.37 -2.66
C SER A 139 1.55 -24.84 -4.02
N GLN A 140 2.02 -25.97 -4.53
CA GLN A 140 1.50 -26.62 -5.73
C GLN A 140 0.03 -27.02 -5.57
N ALA A 141 -0.33 -27.63 -4.43
CA ALA A 141 -1.70 -28.02 -4.13
C ALA A 141 -2.64 -26.81 -4.04
N MET A 142 -2.16 -25.68 -3.53
CA MET A 142 -2.91 -24.42 -3.41
C MET A 142 -3.09 -23.71 -4.77
N LEU A 143 -2.10 -23.76 -5.65
CA LEU A 143 -2.21 -23.21 -7.01
C LEU A 143 -3.09 -24.06 -7.92
N LYS A 144 -3.14 -25.39 -7.70
CA LYS A 144 -3.96 -26.29 -8.50
C LYS A 144 -5.43 -25.86 -8.46
N GLN A 145 -5.98 -25.53 -9.63
CA GLN A 145 -7.37 -25.09 -9.80
C GLN A 145 -7.73 -23.88 -8.92
N ASN A 146 -6.75 -23.01 -8.63
CA ASN A 146 -6.90 -21.83 -7.78
C ASN A 146 -7.46 -22.15 -6.37
N ARG A 147 -7.15 -23.32 -5.81
CA ARG A 147 -7.61 -23.74 -4.48
C ARG A 147 -7.39 -22.67 -3.39
N PHE A 148 -6.31 -21.89 -3.52
CA PHE A 148 -5.94 -20.82 -2.60
C PHE A 148 -6.97 -19.69 -2.44
N ILE A 149 -7.97 -19.57 -3.32
CA ILE A 149 -8.99 -18.52 -3.19
C ILE A 149 -10.15 -18.92 -2.28
N PHE A 150 -10.27 -20.20 -1.93
CA PHE A 150 -11.39 -20.72 -1.14
C PHE A 150 -11.06 -20.75 0.35
N ARG A 151 -12.02 -20.32 1.19
CA ARG A 151 -11.94 -20.43 2.66
C ARG A 151 -11.78 -21.88 3.10
N ASP A 152 -12.77 -22.69 2.75
CA ASP A 152 -12.80 -24.10 3.14
C ASP A 152 -12.39 -24.90 1.92
N ASN A 153 -11.16 -25.38 1.93
CA ASN A 153 -10.58 -26.04 0.78
C ASN A 153 -10.06 -27.45 1.10
N ALA A 154 -10.31 -28.00 2.30
CA ALA A 154 -9.78 -29.28 2.75
C ALA A 154 -10.21 -30.49 1.89
N GLY A 155 -11.35 -30.41 1.20
CA GLY A 155 -11.84 -31.50 0.33
C GLY A 155 -10.91 -31.81 -0.86
N LEU A 156 -10.90 -33.06 -1.31
CA LEU A 156 -10.06 -33.54 -2.43
C LEU A 156 -10.50 -33.03 -3.81
N THR A 157 -11.70 -32.47 -3.92
CA THR A 157 -12.27 -32.02 -5.20
C THR A 157 -12.80 -30.59 -5.10
N PRO A 158 -12.77 -29.80 -6.20
CA PRO A 158 -13.30 -28.43 -6.21
C PRO A 158 -14.75 -28.29 -5.78
N LYS A 159 -15.57 -29.33 -5.99
CA LYS A 159 -16.98 -29.33 -5.62
C LYS A 159 -17.22 -29.25 -4.11
N ALA A 160 -16.22 -29.62 -3.31
CA ALA A 160 -16.27 -29.58 -1.86
C ALA A 160 -15.70 -28.27 -1.29
N TRP A 161 -15.21 -27.35 -2.12
CA TRP A 161 -14.61 -26.10 -1.65
C TRP A 161 -15.67 -25.01 -1.54
N THR A 162 -15.63 -24.23 -0.46
CA THR A 162 -16.59 -23.16 -0.16
C THR A 162 -15.90 -21.84 0.21
N GLY A 163 -16.66 -20.75 0.15
CA GLY A 163 -16.14 -19.41 0.48
C GLY A 163 -15.09 -18.93 -0.51
N MET A 164 -15.40 -18.97 -1.81
CA MET A 164 -14.56 -18.38 -2.86
C MET A 164 -14.26 -16.90 -2.52
N TRP A 165 -13.01 -16.49 -2.76
CA TRP A 165 -12.44 -15.18 -2.41
C TRP A 165 -12.28 -14.91 -0.90
N ARG A 166 -12.59 -15.87 -0.02
CA ARG A 166 -12.57 -15.68 1.44
C ARG A 166 -11.48 -16.48 2.14
N ALA A 167 -10.44 -16.89 1.41
CA ALA A 167 -9.28 -17.54 2.00
C ALA A 167 -8.53 -16.60 2.96
N SER A 168 -8.12 -17.12 4.11
CA SER A 168 -7.45 -16.35 5.18
C SER A 168 -6.22 -15.58 4.68
N PHE A 169 -5.39 -16.20 3.83
CA PHE A 169 -4.21 -15.54 3.26
C PHE A 169 -4.56 -14.29 2.44
N ILE A 170 -5.67 -14.32 1.70
CA ILE A 170 -6.13 -13.19 0.88
C ILE A 170 -6.69 -12.09 1.78
N LEU A 171 -7.55 -12.45 2.75
CA LEU A 171 -8.17 -11.49 3.67
C LEU A 171 -7.13 -10.76 4.51
N GLN A 172 -6.15 -11.48 5.06
CA GLN A 172 -5.04 -10.89 5.82
C GLN A 172 -4.16 -10.01 4.94
N THR A 173 -3.85 -10.44 3.72
CA THR A 173 -3.08 -9.61 2.77
C THR A 173 -3.86 -8.35 2.41
N PHE A 174 -5.16 -8.46 2.21
CA PHE A 174 -6.03 -7.32 1.89
C PHE A 174 -6.16 -6.32 3.05
N ALA A 175 -6.08 -6.79 4.30
CA ALA A 175 -6.07 -5.92 5.46
C ALA A 175 -4.91 -4.91 5.48
N SER A 176 -3.80 -5.17 4.75
CA SER A 176 -2.73 -4.19 4.57
C SER A 176 -3.21 -2.91 3.87
N HIS A 177 -4.14 -3.02 2.91
CA HIS A 177 -4.77 -1.88 2.26
C HIS A 177 -5.70 -1.12 3.21
N LEU A 178 -6.50 -1.83 4.00
CA LEU A 178 -7.38 -1.21 5.00
C LEU A 178 -6.55 -0.40 6.02
N ASN A 179 -5.44 -0.97 6.47
CA ASN A 179 -4.47 -0.27 7.34
C ASN A 179 -3.85 0.95 6.64
N PHE A 180 -3.38 0.81 5.40
CA PHE A 180 -2.74 1.90 4.66
C PHE A 180 -3.68 3.07 4.38
N THR A 181 -4.95 2.76 4.09
CA THR A 181 -5.97 3.77 3.76
C THR A 181 -6.69 4.31 4.99
N TYR A 182 -6.25 3.94 6.19
CA TYR A 182 -6.80 4.51 7.42
C TYR A 182 -6.54 6.02 7.46
N GLY A 183 -7.61 6.80 7.69
CA GLY A 183 -7.56 8.26 7.66
C GLY A 183 -7.86 8.89 6.30
N HIS A 184 -8.17 8.10 5.27
CA HIS A 184 -8.74 8.64 4.03
C HIS A 184 -10.03 9.44 4.30
N VAL A 185 -10.30 10.40 3.43
CA VAL A 185 -11.53 11.21 3.49
C VAL A 185 -12.33 11.06 2.22
N GLY A 186 -13.65 11.22 2.35
CA GLY A 186 -14.57 11.16 1.22
C GLY A 186 -14.43 12.37 0.29
N ILE A 187 -14.21 12.17 -1.01
CA ILE A 187 -14.10 13.22 -2.02
C ILE A 187 -15.39 13.28 -2.87
N PRO A 188 -16.18 14.38 -2.77
CA PRO A 188 -17.54 14.50 -3.31
C PRO A 188 -17.78 14.27 -4.83
N ASN A 189 -16.77 13.95 -5.64
CA ASN A 189 -16.93 13.62 -7.06
C ASN A 189 -16.14 12.38 -7.50
N LEU A 190 -15.30 11.85 -6.60
CA LEU A 190 -14.49 10.66 -6.87
C LEU A 190 -15.12 9.45 -6.22
N ASP A 191 -15.64 9.63 -4.99
CA ASP A 191 -16.30 8.57 -4.26
C ASP A 191 -17.75 8.48 -4.72
N THR A 192 -17.93 7.79 -5.84
CA THR A 192 -19.23 7.15 -6.10
C THR A 192 -19.48 6.16 -4.95
N GLU A 193 -20.73 5.96 -4.55
CA GLU A 193 -21.14 4.99 -3.49
C GLU A 193 -20.62 3.54 -3.72
N ALA A 194 -19.92 3.32 -4.84
CA ALA A 194 -19.39 2.07 -5.32
C ALA A 194 -17.86 2.03 -5.47
N ILE A 195 -17.04 2.92 -4.87
CA ILE A 195 -15.60 2.59 -4.74
C ILE A 195 -15.44 1.42 -3.77
N GLY A 196 -15.68 0.22 -4.29
CA GLY A 196 -15.26 -1.02 -3.68
C GLY A 196 -13.75 -1.06 -3.77
N ALA A 197 -13.08 -1.44 -2.70
CA ALA A 197 -11.64 -1.69 -2.69
C ALA A 197 -11.27 -2.95 -3.53
N ARG A 198 -11.90 -3.15 -4.70
CA ARG A 198 -11.81 -4.34 -5.55
C ARG A 198 -10.49 -4.43 -6.27
N ALA A 199 -9.92 -3.30 -6.72
CA ALA A 199 -8.58 -3.31 -7.31
C ALA A 199 -7.53 -3.67 -6.25
N ALA A 200 -7.64 -3.09 -5.04
CA ALA A 200 -6.81 -3.45 -3.91
C ALA A 200 -6.96 -4.94 -3.53
N PHE A 201 -8.20 -5.44 -3.50
CA PHE A 201 -8.48 -6.85 -3.25
C PHE A 201 -7.87 -7.76 -4.35
N THR A 202 -7.96 -7.35 -5.61
CA THR A 202 -7.33 -8.06 -6.74
C THR A 202 -5.81 -8.10 -6.60
N LEU A 203 -5.17 -7.02 -6.14
CA LEU A 203 -3.74 -7.00 -5.83
C LEU A 203 -3.39 -7.97 -4.70
N ALA A 204 -4.21 -8.04 -3.65
CA ALA A 204 -4.02 -9.00 -2.56
C ALA A 204 -4.09 -10.45 -3.04
N VAL A 205 -5.11 -10.81 -3.84
CA VAL A 205 -5.23 -12.13 -4.47
C VAL A 205 -4.00 -12.44 -5.32
N THR A 206 -3.57 -11.48 -6.14
CA THR A 206 -2.40 -11.64 -7.02
C THR A 206 -1.11 -11.80 -6.22
N ALA A 207 -0.95 -11.08 -5.11
CA ALA A 207 0.21 -11.17 -4.25
C ALA A 207 0.33 -12.55 -3.61
N VAL A 208 -0.78 -13.12 -3.10
CA VAL A 208 -0.80 -14.50 -2.57
C VAL A 208 -0.44 -15.51 -3.67
N CYS A 209 -1.07 -15.41 -4.84
CA CYS A 209 -0.76 -16.26 -5.98
C CYS A 209 0.74 -16.17 -6.36
N ARG A 210 1.31 -14.97 -6.34
CA ARG A 210 2.73 -14.74 -6.61
C ARG A 210 3.62 -15.48 -5.62
N ILE A 211 3.38 -15.33 -4.31
CA ILE A 211 4.25 -15.96 -3.31
C ILE A 211 4.20 -17.48 -3.46
N LEU A 212 3.01 -18.06 -3.60
CA LEU A 212 2.87 -19.50 -3.86
C LEU A 212 3.66 -19.93 -5.10
N GLN A 213 3.57 -19.18 -6.21
CA GLN A 213 4.33 -19.50 -7.43
C GLN A 213 5.83 -19.42 -7.22
N LEU A 214 6.31 -18.40 -6.48
CA LEU A 214 7.74 -18.29 -6.17
C LEU A 214 8.24 -19.47 -5.32
N VAL A 215 7.41 -20.02 -4.42
CA VAL A 215 7.75 -21.22 -3.64
C VAL A 215 7.89 -22.42 -4.56
N VAL A 216 6.90 -22.63 -5.44
CA VAL A 216 6.90 -23.75 -6.40
C VAL A 216 8.11 -23.71 -7.32
N ASP A 217 8.48 -22.52 -7.78
CA ASP A 217 9.62 -22.32 -8.68
C ASP A 217 10.98 -22.34 -7.95
N GLY A 218 10.99 -22.49 -6.61
CA GLY A 218 12.20 -22.45 -5.79
C GLY A 218 12.90 -21.08 -5.83
N ASN A 219 12.13 -20.00 -5.97
CA ASN A 219 12.62 -18.61 -6.02
C ASN A 219 12.42 -17.86 -4.69
N ILE A 220 11.69 -18.46 -3.75
CA ILE A 220 11.67 -18.10 -2.34
C ILE A 220 11.93 -19.37 -1.52
N THR A 221 12.79 -19.26 -0.53
CA THR A 221 12.98 -20.27 0.51
C THR A 221 12.66 -19.64 1.86
N PHE A 222 12.40 -20.48 2.85
CA PHE A 222 12.20 -20.02 4.23
C PHE A 222 13.30 -20.63 5.08
N GLU A 223 14.02 -19.77 5.78
CA GLU A 223 15.18 -20.15 6.57
C GLU A 223 14.96 -19.69 8.01
N ILE A 224 15.40 -20.50 8.97
CA ILE A 224 15.46 -20.09 10.37
C ILE A 224 16.74 -19.27 10.55
N THR A 225 16.61 -18.02 11.00
CA THR A 225 17.74 -17.15 11.31
C THR A 225 17.78 -16.82 12.81
N GLY A 226 18.96 -16.45 13.32
CA GLY A 226 19.17 -16.13 14.73
C GLY A 226 19.22 -17.34 15.65
N ASP A 227 18.80 -17.16 16.91
CA ASP A 227 18.84 -18.17 17.99
C ASP A 227 17.84 -19.35 17.80
N GLY A 228 17.25 -19.50 16.60
CA GLY A 228 16.49 -20.69 16.21
C GLY A 228 14.99 -20.50 16.00
N ASP A 229 14.44 -19.31 16.28
CA ASP A 229 12.98 -19.11 16.33
C ASP A 229 12.43 -18.16 15.25
N ILE A 230 13.28 -17.47 14.47
CA ILE A 230 12.83 -16.47 13.49
C ILE A 230 12.85 -17.04 12.08
N TRP A 231 11.67 -17.29 11.51
CA TRP A 231 11.52 -17.66 10.11
C TRP A 231 11.65 -16.45 9.21
N THR A 232 12.60 -16.50 8.27
CA THR A 232 12.87 -15.42 7.33
C THR A 232 12.70 -15.91 5.89
N PRO A 233 11.88 -15.23 5.07
CA PRO A 233 11.79 -15.53 3.65
C PRO A 233 13.00 -15.00 2.90
N VAL A 234 13.68 -15.86 2.16
CA VAL A 234 14.80 -15.50 1.28
C VAL A 234 14.31 -15.54 -0.17
N ILE A 235 13.98 -14.38 -0.71
CA ILE A 235 13.58 -14.23 -2.12
C ILE A 235 14.82 -13.98 -2.97
N LYS A 236 14.95 -14.71 -4.08
CA LYS A 236 16.02 -14.45 -5.06
C LYS A 236 15.96 -12.99 -5.54
N LYS A 237 17.14 -12.39 -5.75
CA LYS A 237 17.24 -11.01 -6.23
C LYS A 237 16.92 -10.94 -7.72
N GLY A 238 16.16 -9.93 -8.13
CA GLY A 238 15.85 -9.68 -9.53
C GLY A 238 14.51 -8.99 -9.76
N LYS A 239 14.42 -8.16 -10.80
CA LYS A 239 13.19 -7.44 -11.15
C LYS A 239 12.04 -8.38 -11.52
N GLN A 240 12.35 -9.55 -12.07
CA GLN A 240 11.39 -10.59 -12.42
C GLN A 240 10.65 -11.16 -11.21
N PHE A 241 11.23 -11.04 -10.01
CA PHE A 241 10.59 -11.49 -8.78
C PHE A 241 9.77 -10.38 -8.13
N ALA A 242 9.94 -9.10 -8.50
CA ALA A 242 9.23 -7.99 -7.87
C ALA A 242 7.72 -8.02 -8.15
N PHE A 243 6.92 -7.64 -7.15
CA PHE A 243 5.49 -7.43 -7.33
C PHE A 243 5.25 -6.10 -8.05
N SER A 244 5.23 -6.13 -9.38
CA SER A 244 5.20 -4.96 -10.24
C SER A 244 4.34 -5.18 -11.48
N LYS A 245 3.83 -4.07 -12.05
CA LYS A 245 2.96 -4.06 -13.23
C LYS A 245 3.52 -4.90 -14.40
N PRO A 246 4.79 -4.74 -14.83
CA PRO A 246 5.28 -5.45 -16.01
C PRO A 246 5.25 -6.98 -15.88
N VAL A 247 5.35 -7.49 -14.65
CA VAL A 247 5.43 -8.93 -14.39
C VAL A 247 4.05 -9.51 -14.07
N TRP A 248 3.25 -8.83 -13.24
CA TRP A 248 2.06 -9.40 -12.62
C TRP A 248 0.73 -8.86 -13.15
N SER A 249 0.74 -7.82 -13.99
CA SER A 249 -0.49 -7.27 -14.60
C SER A 249 -1.32 -8.33 -15.35
N PRO A 250 -0.74 -9.21 -16.19
CA PRO A 250 -1.54 -10.24 -16.87
C PRO A 250 -2.29 -11.18 -15.92
N MET A 251 -1.67 -11.53 -14.78
CA MET A 251 -2.32 -12.36 -13.76
C MET A 251 -3.39 -11.58 -12.99
N THR A 252 -3.08 -10.33 -12.64
CA THR A 252 -4.01 -9.41 -11.96
C THR A 252 -5.31 -9.29 -12.74
N GLN A 253 -5.22 -9.10 -14.07
CA GLN A 253 -6.37 -8.97 -14.96
C GLN A 253 -7.26 -10.22 -14.99
N LYS A 254 -6.68 -11.43 -14.87
CA LYS A 254 -7.45 -12.68 -14.81
C LYS A 254 -8.32 -12.76 -13.55
N PHE A 255 -7.84 -12.22 -12.43
CA PHE A 255 -8.61 -12.17 -11.18
C PHE A 255 -9.57 -10.97 -11.12
N MET A 256 -9.20 -9.86 -11.75
CA MET A 256 -9.99 -8.63 -11.71
C MET A 256 -11.39 -8.83 -12.28
N GLN A 257 -11.51 -9.47 -13.45
CA GLN A 257 -12.80 -9.70 -14.13
C GLN A 257 -13.86 -10.37 -13.23
N PRO A 258 -13.61 -11.55 -12.62
CA PRO A 258 -14.58 -12.17 -11.72
C PRO A 258 -14.80 -11.38 -10.41
N ILE A 259 -13.79 -10.66 -9.89
CA ILE A 259 -13.93 -9.84 -8.68
C ILE A 259 -14.84 -8.63 -8.94
N MET A 260 -14.68 -7.97 -10.09
CA MET A 260 -15.54 -6.86 -10.51
C MET A 260 -16.99 -7.29 -10.76
N ALA A 261 -17.20 -8.56 -11.13
CA ALA A 261 -18.53 -9.14 -11.30
C ALA A 261 -19.21 -9.54 -9.98
N LEU A 262 -18.54 -9.42 -8.83
CA LEU A 262 -19.13 -9.74 -7.53
C LEU A 262 -20.24 -8.73 -7.16
N PRO A 263 -21.41 -9.21 -6.71
CA PRO A 263 -22.42 -8.35 -6.11
C PRO A 263 -21.83 -7.48 -4.99
N SER A 264 -22.29 -6.23 -4.87
CA SER A 264 -21.78 -5.31 -3.84
C SER A 264 -21.98 -5.83 -2.42
N GLU A 265 -23.06 -6.58 -2.16
CA GLU A 265 -23.31 -7.24 -0.87
C GLU A 265 -22.28 -8.32 -0.54
N ASP A 266 -21.90 -9.12 -1.53
CA ASP A 266 -20.89 -10.16 -1.39
C ASP A 266 -19.51 -9.56 -1.13
N PHE A 267 -19.17 -8.52 -1.89
CA PHE A 267 -17.90 -7.82 -1.71
C PHE A 267 -17.85 -7.06 -0.37
N THR A 268 -18.94 -6.45 0.06
CA THR A 268 -19.05 -5.83 1.38
C THR A 268 -18.77 -6.84 2.50
N SER A 269 -19.30 -8.06 2.37
CA SER A 269 -19.03 -9.14 3.32
C SER A 269 -17.54 -9.54 3.34
N ILE A 270 -16.88 -9.57 2.18
CA ILE A 270 -15.43 -9.82 2.09
C ILE A 270 -14.65 -8.73 2.83
N VAL A 271 -15.01 -7.45 2.63
CA VAL A 271 -14.38 -6.31 3.30
C VAL A 271 -14.57 -6.40 4.82
N GLN A 272 -15.80 -6.70 5.28
CA GLN A 272 -16.10 -6.87 6.72
C GLN A 272 -15.29 -7.98 7.37
N GLU A 273 -15.06 -9.09 6.67
CA GLU A 273 -14.19 -10.15 7.18
C GLU A 273 -12.73 -9.73 7.24
N ALA A 274 -12.23 -9.05 6.20
CA ALA A 274 -10.86 -8.56 6.17
C ALA A 274 -10.56 -7.52 7.27
N GLN A 275 -11.57 -6.73 7.68
CA GLN A 275 -11.45 -5.77 8.78
C GLN A 275 -11.06 -6.41 10.12
N GLN A 276 -11.34 -7.71 10.31
CA GLN A 276 -10.94 -8.42 11.53
C GLN A 276 -9.41 -8.53 11.69
N TYR A 277 -8.68 -8.39 10.59
CA TYR A 277 -7.22 -8.43 10.55
C TYR A 277 -6.59 -7.02 10.47
N ALA A 278 -7.39 -5.97 10.36
CA ALA A 278 -6.91 -4.59 10.37
C ALA A 278 -6.59 -4.13 11.81
N LYS A 279 -5.50 -3.38 11.99
CA LYS A 279 -4.97 -2.96 13.30
C LYS A 279 -5.61 -1.67 13.86
N HIS A 280 -6.80 -1.28 13.39
CA HIS A 280 -7.37 0.02 13.79
C HIS A 280 -7.67 0.07 15.30
N PRO A 281 -7.37 1.19 15.99
CA PRO A 281 -7.81 1.37 17.36
C PRO A 281 -9.34 1.28 17.39
N ARG A 282 -9.87 0.30 18.12
CA ARG A 282 -11.32 0.14 18.33
C ARG A 282 -11.86 1.48 18.82
N SER A 283 -12.90 2.00 18.17
CA SER A 283 -13.61 3.19 18.64
C SER A 283 -14.05 2.93 20.08
N THR A 284 -13.52 3.68 21.03
CA THR A 284 -13.88 3.62 22.44
C THR A 284 -15.34 4.03 22.58
N GLY A 285 -16.19 3.03 22.81
CA GLY A 285 -17.63 3.20 22.94
C GLY A 285 -18.27 2.06 23.72
N SER A 286 -17.76 1.75 24.92
CA SER A 286 -18.56 1.34 26.08
C SER A 286 -17.64 1.13 27.29
N SER A 287 -18.03 1.70 28.43
CA SER A 287 -17.26 1.75 29.67
C SER A 287 -17.16 0.40 30.40
N ARG A 288 -16.02 0.25 31.11
CA ARG A 288 -15.74 -0.61 32.29
C ARG A 288 -15.21 -2.03 31.94
N ALA A 289 -14.09 -2.54 32.47
CA ALA A 289 -13.32 -2.25 33.68
C ALA A 289 -11.80 -2.42 33.44
N THR A 290 -11.04 -1.81 34.34
CA THR A 290 -9.58 -1.81 34.52
C THR A 290 -8.88 -3.17 34.34
N SER A 291 -7.80 -3.15 33.56
CA SER A 291 -6.67 -4.07 33.69
C SER A 291 -5.42 -3.33 33.22
N ASN A 292 -4.53 -3.00 34.16
CA ASN A 292 -3.21 -2.44 33.86
C ASN A 292 -2.40 -3.48 33.08
N VAL A 293 -2.14 -3.20 31.81
CA VAL A 293 -1.09 -3.86 31.05
C VAL A 293 -0.24 -2.75 30.47
N ALA A 294 1.07 -2.82 30.76
CA ALA A 294 2.07 -1.89 30.26
C ALA A 294 2.03 -1.86 28.72
N PRO A 295 2.42 -0.74 28.09
CA PRO A 295 2.52 -0.69 26.63
C PRO A 295 3.61 -1.66 26.18
N ASP A 296 3.23 -2.65 25.36
CA ASP A 296 4.16 -3.47 24.56
C ASP A 296 4.98 -2.52 23.67
N GLU A 297 6.30 -2.52 23.85
CA GLU A 297 7.25 -1.76 23.04
C GLU A 297 7.71 -2.50 21.77
N ASP A 298 7.13 -3.66 21.45
CA ASP A 298 7.54 -4.47 20.29
C ASP A 298 6.52 -4.38 19.14
N ASP A 299 6.37 -3.19 18.56
CA ASP A 299 5.62 -3.03 17.30
C ASP A 299 6.60 -3.11 16.11
N GLU A 300 6.92 -4.34 15.69
CA GLU A 300 7.85 -4.70 14.60
C GLU A 300 7.51 -4.03 13.24
N PHE A 301 6.36 -3.37 13.12
CA PHE A 301 5.95 -2.60 11.94
C PHE A 301 6.07 -1.08 12.10
N ALA A 302 6.39 -0.58 13.30
CA ALA A 302 6.64 0.85 13.53
C ALA A 302 7.86 1.33 12.72
N ASP A 303 8.87 0.47 12.58
CA ASP A 303 10.09 0.77 11.82
C ASP A 303 9.87 0.88 10.31
N LEU A 304 8.79 0.30 9.76
CA LEU A 304 8.47 0.43 8.33
C LEU A 304 8.02 1.84 7.97
N PHE A 305 7.53 2.62 8.95
CA PHE A 305 7.09 4.00 8.80
C PHE A 305 7.99 5.01 9.53
N ALA A 306 9.01 4.55 10.26
CA ALA A 306 9.95 5.40 11.00
C ALA A 306 10.97 6.14 10.11
N PHE A 307 10.99 5.86 8.81
CA PHE A 307 11.88 6.51 7.83
C PHE A 307 11.14 7.42 6.80
N CYS A 308 9.94 7.91 7.13
CA CYS A 308 9.22 8.92 6.34
C CYS A 308 9.44 10.35 6.83
#